data_AF-A0A6V7KFA2-F1
#
_entry.id   AF-A0A6V7KFA2-F1
#
_cell.length_a   1.000
_cell.length_b   1.000
_cell.length_c   1.000
_cell.angle_alpha   90.00
_cell.angle_beta   90.00
_cell.angle_gamma   90.00
#
_symmetry.space_group_name_H-M   'P 1'
#
loop_
_entity.id
_entity.type
_entity.pdbx_description
1 polymer ?
#
loop_
_entity_poly.entity_id
_entity_poly.type
_entity_poly.pdbx_seq_one_letter_code
_entity_poly.pdbx_strand_id
1 'polypeptide(L)' 'HSSVIGHYTQLVWADTKTIGCGAVRYRKDSYWYTTYLVCNYGPTGNWPGKPVYLTH' A
#
# COMPACT_ATOMS: atom_id res chain seq x y z
N HIS A 1 10.39 -5.30 -7.17
CA HIS A 1 9.75 -3.98 -7.30
C HIS A 1 10.62 -2.94 -6.60
N SER A 2 10.97 -1.85 -7.27
CA SER A 2 11.72 -0.77 -6.60
C SER A 2 10.83 -0.08 -5.56
N SER A 3 11.44 0.56 -4.56
CA SER A 3 10.73 1.32 -3.52
C SER A 3 9.79 2.39 -4.09
N VAL A 4 10.02 2.85 -5.32
CA VAL A 4 9.24 3.91 -5.97
C VAL A 4 7.88 3.40 -6.47
N ILE A 5 7.80 2.16 -6.96
CA ILE A 5 6.56 1.62 -7.59
C ILE A 5 5.82 0.59 -6.74
N GLY A 6 6.44 0.10 -5.65
CA GLY A 6 5.87 -0.98 -4.84
C GLY A 6 4.48 -0.68 -4.26
N HIS A 7 4.22 0.55 -3.82
CA HIS A 7 2.90 0.93 -3.32
C HIS A 7 1.83 0.91 -4.41
N TYR A 8 2.16 1.42 -5.60
CA TYR A 8 1.24 1.42 -6.73
C TYR A 8 0.92 0.00 -7.18
N THR A 9 1.93 -0.86 -7.37
CA THR A 9 1.71 -2.22 -7.83
C THR A 9 0.91 -3.06 -6.83
N GLN A 10 1.02 -2.81 -5.52
CA GLN A 10 0.17 -3.46 -4.52
C GLN A 10 -1.29 -2.98 -4.60
N LEU A 11 -1.52 -1.69 -4.85
CA LEU A 11 -2.86 -1.12 -4.97
C LEU A 11 -3.63 -1.69 -6.16
N VAL A 12 -2.97 -1.88 -7.29
CA VAL A 12 -3.58 -2.41 -8.52
C VAL A 12 -3.40 -3.91 -8.71
N TRP A 13 -2.95 -4.62 -7.67
CA TRP A 13 -2.71 -6.06 -7.74
C TRP A 13 -4.03 -6.82 -7.88
N ALA A 14 -4.25 -7.48 -9.02
CA ALA A 14 -5.54 -8.08 -9.36
C ALA A 14 -6.00 -9.13 -8.34
N ASP A 15 -5.06 -9.90 -7.77
CA ASP A 15 -5.38 -10.96 -6.82
C ASP A 15 -5.66 -10.44 -5.40
N THR A 16 -5.32 -9.20 -5.09
CA THR A 16 -5.67 -8.58 -3.81
C THR A 16 -7.15 -8.22 -3.79
N LYS A 17 -7.89 -8.73 -2.80
CA LYS A 17 -9.37 -8.63 -2.74
C LYS A 17 -9.88 -7.80 -1.57
N THR A 18 -9.07 -7.63 -0.54
CA THR A 18 -9.42 -6.93 0.68
C THR A 18 -8.32 -5.97 1.08
N ILE A 19 -8.73 -4.86 1.69
CA ILE A 19 -7.84 -3.84 2.24
C ILE A 19 -8.36 -3.45 3.62
N GLY A 20 -7.43 -3.30 4.57
CA GLY A 20 -7.71 -2.76 5.90
C GLY A 20 -6.72 -1.68 6.23
N CYS A 21 -7.19 -0.48 6.55
CA CYS A 21 -6.34 0.68 6.82
C CYS A 21 -6.58 1.21 8.24
N GLY A 22 -5.50 1.73 8.84
CA GLY A 22 -5.53 2.45 10.11
C GLY A 22 -4.80 3.78 9.97
N ALA A 23 -5.33 4.82 10.58
CA ALA A 23 -4.72 6.15 10.57
C ALA A 23 -4.62 6.70 12.00
N VAL A 24 -3.50 7.36 12.29
CA VAL A 24 -3.31 8.12 13.53
C VAL A 24 -2.82 9.53 13.19
N ARG A 25 -3.32 10.52 13.92
CA ARG A 25 -2.86 11.90 13.82
C ARG A 25 -2.19 12.30 15.11
N TYR A 26 -0.94 12.74 15.04
CA TYR A 26 -0.14 13.12 16.21
C TYR A 26 0.77 14.30 15.90
N ARG A 27 1.31 14.96 16.93
CA ARG A 27 2.35 15.99 16.76
C ARG A 27 3.69 15.37 17.07
N LYS A 28 4.60 15.40 16.11
CA LYS A 28 6.01 15.04 16.34
C LYS A 28 6.82 16.27 16.78
N ASP A 29 6.37 17.47 16.40
CA ASP A 29 6.96 18.76 16.74
C ASP A 29 5.88 19.79 17.11
N SER A 30 6.34 20.98 17.52
CA SER A 30 5.49 22.08 17.98
C SER A 30 4.68 22.75 16.87
N TYR A 31 4.92 22.46 15.59
CA TYR A 31 4.40 23.26 14.49
C TYR A 31 3.38 22.49 13.65
N TRP A 32 3.56 21.18 13.47
CA TRP A 32 2.76 20.40 12.53
C TRP A 32 2.18 19.13 13.16
N TYR A 33 0.96 18.80 12.73
CA TYR A 33 0.39 17.48 12.94
C TYR A 33 0.79 16.57 11.79
N THR A 34 1.33 15.40 12.10
CA THR A 34 1.57 14.30 11.17
C THR A 34 0.35 13.38 11.15
N THR A 35 -0.12 13.04 9.95
CA THR A 35 -1.06 11.93 9.75
C THR A 35 -0.27 10.73 9.26
N TYR A 36 -0.31 9.64 10.03
CA TYR A 36 0.33 8.38 9.69
C TYR A 36 -0.74 7.36 9.31
N LEU A 37 -0.71 6.93 8.05
CA LEU A 37 -1.65 5.99 7.45
C LEU A 37 -0.89 4.70 7.09
N VAL A 38 -1.44 3.56 7.49
CA VAL A 38 -0.95 2.24 7.13
C VAL A 38 -2.11 1.41 6.60
N CYS A 39 -1.88 0.65 5.54
CA CYS A 39 -2.85 -0.27 4.96
C CYS A 39 -2.25 -1.66 4.78
N ASN A 40 -3.01 -2.67 5.17
CA ASN A 40 -2.74 -4.08 4.90
C ASN A 40 -3.62 -4.54 3.73
N TYR A 41 -3.05 -5.40 2.88
CA TYR A 41 -3.67 -5.89 1.65
C TYR A 41 -3.77 -7.42 1.69
N GLY A 42 -4.94 -7.96 1.38
CA GLY A 42 -5.21 -9.40 1.45
C GLY A 42 -5.89 -9.92 0.18
N PRO A 43 -5.41 -11.04 -0.42
CA PRO A 43 -4.06 -11.58 -0.33
C PRO A 43 -2.97 -10.55 -0.68
N THR A 44 -1.75 -10.76 -0.18
CA THR A 44 -0.61 -9.89 -0.50
C THR A 44 -0.27 -9.94 -1.99
N GLY A 45 0.06 -8.77 -2.54
CA GLY A 45 0.56 -8.61 -3.90
C GLY A 45 2.08 -8.49 -3.94
N ASN A 46 2.60 -7.88 -5.01
CA ASN A 46 4.03 -7.63 -5.23
C ASN A 46 4.91 -8.88 -5.20
N TRP A 47 4.35 -10.03 -5.59
CA TRP A 47 5.11 -11.26 -5.72
C TRP A 47 6.11 -11.16 -6.88
N PRO A 48 7.42 -11.37 -6.64
CA PRO A 48 8.41 -11.37 -7.71
C PRO A 48 8.05 -12.35 -8.82
N GLY A 49 8.12 -11.90 -10.08
CA GLY A 49 7.83 -12.73 -11.25
C GLY A 49 6.34 -13.00 -11.51
N LYS A 50 5.41 -12.43 -10.73
CA LYS A 50 3.97 -12.49 -11.01
C LYS A 50 3.51 -11.20 -11.72
N PRO A 51 2.58 -11.29 -12.68
CA PRO A 51 1.97 -10.11 -13.27
C PRO A 51 1.10 -9.39 -12.25
N VAL A 52 1.05 -8.06 -12.33
CA VAL A 52 0.20 -7.23 -11.46
C VAL A 52 -1.28 -7.47 -11.76
N TYR A 53 -1.61 -7.60 -13.04
CA TYR A 53 -2.93 -7.99 -13.56
C TYR A 53 -2.75 -8.59 -14.97
N LEU A 54 -3.74 -9.32 -15.46
CA LEU A 54 -3.74 -9.84 -16.83
C LEU A 54 -4.15 -8.72 -17.80
N THR A 55 -3.38 -8.52 -18.86
CA THR A 55 -3.73 -7.64 -19.99
C THR A 55 -4.29 -8.49 -21.12
N HIS A 56 -5.44 -8.10 -21.65
CA HIS A 56 -6.03 -8.70 -22.85
C HIS A 56 -5.28 -8.32 -24.12
#